data_AF-A0A9J2Q9Z5-F1
#
_entry.id   AF-A0A9J2Q9Z5-F1
#
_cell.length_a   1.000
_cell.length_b   1.000
_cell.length_c   1.000
_cell.angle_alpha   90.00
_cell.angle_beta   90.00
_cell.angle_gamma   90.00
#
_symmetry.space_group_name_H-M   'P 1'
#
loop_
_entity.id
_entity.type
_entity.pdbx_description
1 polymer ?
#
loop_
_entity_poly.entity_id
_entity_poly.type
_entity_poly.pdbx_seq_one_letter_code
_entity_poly.pdbx_strand_id
1 'polypeptide(L)'
;MLAAMAANAKNFYAAEIAYGALDEAEKVGFLSELRAQPSKDVKMALMTAFTGNIHDADAMLQQTGHIFHAIMFNISLFRWQRLALELAVKYKMHLDTVIGYKQKYLQETNRKETDKNFLQHLSEVEIDWEHIQEKIREDEANDRK
;
A
#
# COMPACT_ATOMS: atom_id res chain seq x y z
N MET A 1 14.34 18.07 14.38
CA MET A 1 13.63 17.35 15.47
C MET A 1 12.11 17.57 15.44
N LEU A 2 11.61 18.81 15.28
CA LEU A 2 10.16 19.10 15.28
C LEU A 2 9.38 18.29 14.23
N ALA A 3 9.88 18.16 13.00
CA ALA A 3 9.20 17.40 11.93
C ALA A 3 8.93 15.94 12.32
N ALA A 4 9.95 15.23 12.82
CA ALA A 4 9.81 13.85 13.28
C ALA A 4 8.87 13.72 14.49
N MET A 5 8.92 14.66 15.44
CA MET A 5 8.03 14.65 16.60
C MET A 5 6.58 14.90 16.22
N ALA A 6 6.33 15.87 15.32
CA ALA A 6 5.01 16.14 14.78
C ALA A 6 4.46 14.93 14.00
N ALA A 7 5.32 14.26 13.23
CA ALA A 7 4.95 13.06 12.51
C ALA A 7 4.58 11.91 13.47
N ASN A 8 5.38 11.68 14.51
CA ASN A 8 5.10 10.66 15.52
C ASN A 8 3.83 10.97 16.33
N ALA A 9 3.54 12.24 16.57
CA ALA A 9 2.30 12.71 17.19
C ALA A 9 1.09 12.67 16.23
N LYS A 10 1.28 12.21 14.97
CA LYS A 10 0.25 12.18 13.91
C LYS A 10 -0.37 13.55 13.64
N ASN A 11 0.40 14.63 13.85
CA ASN A 11 -0.01 15.99 13.54
C ASN A 11 0.45 16.36 12.12
N PHE A 12 -0.41 16.11 11.15
CA PHE A 12 -0.14 16.31 9.72
C PHE A 12 0.27 17.75 9.39
N TYR A 13 -0.47 18.75 9.89
CA TYR A 13 -0.19 20.16 9.58
C TYR A 13 1.17 20.59 10.13
N ALA A 14 1.47 20.24 11.39
CA ALA A 14 2.77 20.57 11.98
C ALA A 14 3.91 19.81 11.28
N ALA A 15 3.68 18.57 10.86
CA ALA A 15 4.66 17.79 10.11
C ALA A 15 4.91 18.40 8.73
N GLU A 16 3.88 18.73 7.94
CA GLU A 16 4.00 19.37 6.62
C GLU A 16 4.79 20.69 6.70
N ILE A 17 4.42 21.58 7.62
CA ILE A 17 5.12 22.86 7.80
C ILE A 17 6.59 22.63 8.18
N ALA A 18 6.84 21.69 9.10
CA ALA A 18 8.19 21.42 9.58
C ALA A 18 9.06 20.71 8.53
N TYR A 19 8.51 19.82 7.69
CA TYR A 19 9.23 19.23 6.56
C TYR A 19 9.43 20.23 5.42
N GLY A 20 8.45 21.10 5.18
CA GLY A 20 8.59 22.21 4.22
C GLY A 20 9.71 23.17 4.62
N ALA A 21 9.85 23.47 5.91
CA ALA A 21 10.96 24.26 6.44
C ALA A 21 12.34 23.57 6.34
N LEU A 22 12.38 22.27 6.02
CA LEU A 22 13.60 21.49 5.79
C LEU A 22 13.86 21.25 4.29
N ASP A 23 13.10 21.88 3.40
CA ASP A 23 13.13 21.68 1.94
C ASP A 23 12.88 20.21 1.50
N GLU A 24 12.16 19.45 2.33
CA GLU A 24 11.82 18.05 2.09
C GLU A 24 10.51 17.93 1.29
N ALA A 25 10.50 18.50 0.08
CA ALA A 25 9.29 18.67 -0.74
C ALA A 25 8.56 17.34 -1.03
N GLU A 26 9.29 16.25 -1.24
CA GLU A 26 8.71 14.92 -1.46
C GLU A 26 7.89 14.44 -0.25
N LYS A 27 8.41 14.65 0.97
CA LYS A 27 7.71 14.29 2.22
C LYS A 27 6.48 15.16 2.44
N VAL A 28 6.54 16.44 2.06
CA VAL A 28 5.38 17.35 2.12
C VAL A 28 4.29 16.88 1.17
N GLY A 29 4.65 16.53 -0.08
CA GLY A 29 3.71 15.98 -1.06
C GLY A 29 3.02 14.72 -0.53
N PHE A 30 3.80 13.77 -0.03
CA PHE A 30 3.28 12.54 0.55
C PHE A 30 2.36 12.80 1.75
N LEU A 31 2.74 13.68 2.68
CA LEU A 31 1.90 14.04 3.83
C LEU A 31 0.57 14.69 3.41
N SER A 32 0.56 15.45 2.31
CA SER A 32 -0.68 16.02 1.77
C SER A 32 -1.60 14.95 1.19
N GLU A 33 -1.05 13.98 0.46
CA GLU A 33 -1.79 12.82 -0.03
C GLU A 33 -2.37 12.00 1.14
N LEU A 34 -1.57 11.74 2.18
CA LEU A 34 -2.04 11.07 3.38
C LEU A 34 -3.18 11.83 4.05
N ARG A 35 -3.10 13.17 4.12
CA ARG A 35 -4.15 13.99 4.70
C ARG A 35 -5.44 13.92 3.87
N ALA A 36 -5.33 13.79 2.55
CA ALA A 36 -6.46 13.68 1.63
C ALA A 36 -7.18 12.32 1.66
N GLN A 37 -6.54 11.27 2.19
CA GLN A 37 -7.15 9.94 2.36
C GLN A 37 -8.47 10.04 3.17
N PRO A 38 -9.63 9.64 2.63
CA PRO A 38 -10.91 9.68 3.34
C PRO A 38 -10.94 8.78 4.58
N SER A 39 -10.46 7.54 4.50
CA SER A 39 -10.51 6.63 5.65
C SER A 39 -9.54 7.07 6.75
N LYS A 40 -10.07 7.29 7.96
CA LYS A 40 -9.27 7.65 9.14
C LYS A 40 -8.31 6.53 9.52
N ASP A 41 -8.75 5.28 9.42
CA ASP A 41 -7.96 4.11 9.81
C ASP A 41 -6.80 3.89 8.85
N VAL A 42 -7.07 3.97 7.54
CA VAL A 42 -6.02 3.92 6.51
C VAL A 42 -5.03 5.07 6.67
N LYS A 43 -5.53 6.29 6.87
CA LYS A 43 -4.69 7.48 7.11
C LYS A 43 -3.78 7.30 8.32
N MET A 44 -4.29 6.76 9.41
CA MET A 44 -3.50 6.50 10.61
C MET A 44 -2.44 5.41 10.39
N ALA A 45 -2.77 4.34 9.65
CA ALA A 45 -1.82 3.29 9.31
C ALA A 45 -0.70 3.82 8.41
N LEU A 46 -1.03 4.56 7.36
CA LEU A 46 -0.04 5.15 6.46
C LEU A 46 0.84 6.19 7.16
N MET A 47 0.31 6.94 8.13
CA MET A 47 1.12 7.82 8.97
C MET A 47 2.11 7.04 9.86
N THR A 48 1.68 5.90 10.41
CA THR A 48 2.56 4.98 11.15
C THR A 48 3.66 4.42 10.24
N ALA A 49 3.33 4.13 8.97
CA ALA A 49 4.32 3.73 7.97
C ALA A 49 5.33 4.85 7.67
N PHE A 50 4.86 6.09 7.53
CA PHE A 50 5.69 7.26 7.26
C PHE A 50 6.76 7.50 8.34
N THR A 51 6.46 7.16 9.61
CA THR A 51 7.43 7.24 10.71
C THR A 51 8.39 6.04 10.78
N GLY A 52 8.30 5.10 9.83
CA GLY A 52 9.17 3.92 9.72
C GLY A 52 8.59 2.63 10.29
N ASN A 53 7.41 2.67 10.92
CA ASN A 53 6.80 1.51 11.58
C ASN A 53 5.93 0.71 10.61
N ILE A 54 6.57 0.12 9.58
CA ILE A 54 5.87 -0.56 8.47
C ILE A 54 5.07 -1.78 8.94
N HIS A 55 5.61 -2.56 9.87
CA HIS A 55 4.92 -3.76 10.39
C HIS A 55 3.63 -3.38 11.11
N ASP A 56 3.68 -2.34 11.95
CA ASP A 56 2.51 -1.89 12.71
C ASP A 56 1.47 -1.27 11.79
N ALA A 57 1.89 -0.52 10.77
CA ALA A 57 0.99 -0.01 9.74
C ALA A 57 0.21 -1.13 9.03
N ASP A 58 0.90 -2.18 8.62
CA ASP A 58 0.26 -3.33 7.97
C ASP A 58 -0.71 -4.06 8.91
N ALA A 59 -0.29 -4.30 10.17
CA ALA A 59 -1.15 -4.89 11.18
C ALA A 59 -2.42 -4.06 11.46
N MET A 60 -2.28 -2.72 11.51
CA MET A 60 -3.42 -1.80 11.66
C MET A 60 -4.41 -1.93 10.50
N LEU A 61 -3.94 -1.95 9.25
CA LEU A 61 -4.81 -2.12 8.07
C LEU A 61 -5.58 -3.45 8.12
N GLN A 62 -4.90 -4.54 8.51
CA GLN A 62 -5.53 -5.85 8.64
C GLN A 62 -6.58 -5.89 9.77
N GLN A 63 -6.26 -5.32 10.93
CA GLN A 63 -7.15 -5.32 12.10
C GLN A 63 -8.41 -4.48 11.88
N THR A 64 -8.28 -3.38 11.15
CA THR A 64 -9.38 -2.48 10.78
C THR A 64 -10.20 -2.99 9.59
N GLY A 65 -9.79 -4.10 8.97
CA GLY A 65 -10.50 -4.72 7.84
C GLY A 65 -10.23 -4.06 6.49
N HIS A 66 -9.31 -3.09 6.40
CA HIS A 66 -8.89 -2.47 5.14
C HIS A 66 -7.89 -3.36 4.37
N ILE A 67 -8.35 -4.56 3.97
CA ILE A 67 -7.50 -5.59 3.35
C ILE A 67 -6.97 -5.15 1.98
N PHE A 68 -7.79 -4.48 1.17
CA PHE A 68 -7.35 -3.90 -0.11
C PHE A 68 -6.13 -2.98 0.08
N HIS A 69 -6.19 -2.07 1.06
CA HIS A 69 -5.08 -1.18 1.39
C HIS A 69 -3.86 -1.94 1.89
N ALA A 70 -4.04 -2.98 2.72
CA ALA A 70 -2.94 -3.82 3.17
C ALA A 70 -2.23 -4.49 1.98
N ILE A 71 -2.99 -5.03 1.02
CA ILE A 71 -2.45 -5.65 -0.19
C ILE A 71 -1.67 -4.61 -1.02
N MET A 72 -2.29 -3.48 -1.35
CA MET A 72 -1.67 -2.43 -2.15
C MET A 72 -0.44 -1.81 -1.47
N PHE A 73 -0.48 -1.67 -0.14
CA PHE A 73 0.65 -1.20 0.66
C PHE A 73 1.82 -2.18 0.63
N ASN A 74 1.58 -3.48 0.70
CA ASN A 74 2.65 -4.47 0.56
C ASN A 74 3.19 -4.55 -0.88
N ILE A 75 2.33 -4.37 -1.89
CA ILE A 75 2.74 -4.27 -3.30
C ILE A 75 3.70 -3.08 -3.50
N SER A 76 3.35 -1.89 -3.01
CA SER A 76 4.18 -0.68 -3.18
C SER A 76 5.53 -0.77 -2.49
N LEU A 77 5.62 -1.55 -1.40
CA LEU A 77 6.86 -1.84 -0.69
C LEU A 77 7.63 -3.05 -1.25
N PHE A 78 7.21 -3.59 -2.39
CA PHE A 78 7.79 -4.79 -3.02
C PHE A 78 7.79 -6.03 -2.10
N ARG A 79 6.85 -6.12 -1.16
CA ARG A 79 6.68 -7.25 -0.22
C ARG A 79 5.76 -8.32 -0.79
N TRP A 80 6.17 -8.89 -1.93
CA TRP A 80 5.38 -9.81 -2.75
C TRP A 80 5.13 -11.17 -2.09
N GLN A 81 6.20 -11.85 -1.63
CA GLN A 81 6.18 -13.30 -1.46
C GLN A 81 5.31 -13.83 -0.31
N ARG A 82 5.32 -13.16 0.85
CA ARG A 82 4.73 -13.72 2.09
C ARG A 82 3.62 -12.88 2.71
N LEU A 83 3.38 -11.67 2.23
CA LEU A 83 2.36 -10.80 2.84
C LEU A 83 1.29 -10.43 1.82
N ALA A 84 1.68 -9.87 0.67
CA ALA A 84 0.70 -9.54 -0.36
C ALA A 84 -0.05 -10.78 -0.89
N LEU A 85 0.68 -11.84 -1.28
CA LEU A 85 0.05 -13.06 -1.79
C LEU A 85 -0.74 -13.80 -0.70
N GLU A 86 -0.18 -13.94 0.50
CA GLU A 86 -0.87 -14.63 1.61
C GLU A 86 -2.16 -13.92 2.00
N LEU A 87 -2.16 -12.57 2.05
CA LEU A 87 -3.36 -11.78 2.30
C LEU A 87 -4.40 -11.97 1.19
N ALA A 88 -3.97 -11.89 -0.07
CA ALA A 88 -4.86 -12.05 -1.21
C ALA A 88 -5.52 -13.44 -1.23
N VAL A 89 -4.78 -14.51 -0.95
CA VAL A 89 -5.30 -15.88 -0.87
C VAL A 89 -6.22 -16.05 0.35
N LYS A 90 -5.81 -15.56 1.52
CA LYS A 90 -6.56 -15.69 2.77
C LYS A 90 -7.93 -15.01 2.72
N TYR A 91 -7.97 -13.80 2.17
CA TYR A 91 -9.20 -13.00 2.08
C TYR A 91 -9.91 -13.14 0.72
N LYS A 92 -9.33 -13.92 -0.21
CA LYS A 92 -9.84 -14.17 -1.57
C LYS A 92 -10.10 -12.86 -2.33
N MET A 93 -9.16 -11.94 -2.26
CA MET A 93 -9.29 -10.57 -2.75
C MET A 93 -8.02 -10.14 -3.49
N HIS A 94 -8.17 -9.46 -4.64
CA HIS A 94 -7.06 -8.89 -5.43
C HIS A 94 -5.88 -9.84 -5.75
N LEU A 95 -6.15 -11.14 -5.89
CA LEU A 95 -5.11 -12.12 -6.27
C LEU A 95 -4.54 -11.80 -7.66
N ASP A 96 -5.42 -11.49 -8.60
CA ASP A 96 -5.12 -11.00 -9.95
C ASP A 96 -4.27 -9.73 -9.92
N THR A 97 -4.61 -8.77 -9.05
CA THR A 97 -3.83 -7.56 -8.85
C THR A 97 -2.41 -7.88 -8.39
N VAL A 98 -2.23 -8.70 -7.35
CA VAL A 98 -0.90 -9.06 -6.82
C VAL A 98 -0.04 -9.74 -7.89
N ILE A 99 -0.60 -10.70 -8.61
CA ILE A 99 0.11 -11.44 -9.67
C ILE A 99 0.43 -10.51 -10.84
N GLY A 100 -0.53 -9.68 -11.27
CA GLY A 100 -0.35 -8.71 -12.35
C GLY A 100 0.77 -7.72 -12.08
N TYR A 101 0.77 -7.07 -10.91
CA TYR A 101 1.84 -6.14 -10.52
C TYR A 101 3.19 -6.84 -10.40
N LYS A 102 3.22 -8.09 -9.89
CA LYS A 102 4.45 -8.87 -9.83
C LYS A 102 5.01 -9.19 -11.22
N GLN A 103 4.15 -9.61 -12.14
CA GLN A 103 4.54 -9.92 -13.51
C GLN A 103 5.07 -8.68 -14.22
N LYS A 104 4.38 -7.54 -14.07
CA LYS A 104 4.84 -6.24 -14.61
C LYS A 104 6.23 -5.88 -14.08
N TYR A 105 6.45 -5.98 -12.77
CA TYR A 105 7.75 -5.73 -12.15
C TYR A 105 8.86 -6.64 -12.70
N LEU A 106 8.56 -7.92 -12.89
CA LEU A 106 9.53 -8.88 -13.43
C LEU A 106 9.87 -8.60 -14.90
N GLN A 107 8.88 -8.21 -15.71
CA GLN A 107 9.09 -7.80 -17.10
C GLN A 107 9.97 -6.54 -17.17
N GLU A 108 9.66 -5.51 -16.38
CA GLU A 108 10.42 -4.25 -16.35
C GLU A 108 11.86 -4.45 -15.85
N THR A 109 12.08 -5.39 -14.94
CA THR A 109 13.42 -5.72 -14.41
C THR A 109 14.15 -6.82 -15.18
N ASN A 110 13.53 -7.35 -16.24
CA ASN A 110 14.05 -8.44 -17.07
C ASN A 110 14.41 -9.71 -16.25
N ARG A 111 13.61 -10.00 -15.22
CA ARG A 111 13.78 -11.15 -14.31
C ARG A 111 12.67 -12.17 -14.54
N LYS A 112 12.95 -13.42 -14.16
CA LYS A 112 11.96 -14.50 -14.15
C LYS A 112 11.46 -14.75 -12.73
N GLU A 113 10.20 -15.14 -12.60
CA GLU A 113 9.69 -15.58 -11.31
C GLU A 113 10.36 -16.91 -10.91
N THR A 114 10.81 -16.97 -9.66
CA THR A 114 11.46 -18.15 -9.09
C THR A 114 10.66 -18.74 -7.93
N ASP A 115 9.70 -17.98 -7.40
CA ASP A 115 8.85 -18.42 -6.30
C ASP A 115 7.80 -19.43 -6.80
N LYS A 116 7.81 -20.62 -6.19
CA LYS A 116 6.91 -21.71 -6.53
C LYS A 116 5.43 -21.37 -6.26
N ASN A 117 5.14 -20.61 -5.21
CA ASN A 117 3.77 -20.23 -4.88
C ASN A 117 3.20 -19.26 -5.92
N PHE A 118 4.02 -18.30 -6.36
CA PHE A 118 3.62 -17.39 -7.45
C PHE A 118 3.43 -18.15 -8.75
N LEU A 119 4.33 -19.07 -9.10
CA LEU A 119 4.23 -19.85 -10.34
C LEU A 119 2.97 -20.73 -10.39
N GLN A 120 2.52 -21.27 -9.25
CA GLN A 120 1.28 -22.04 -9.18
C GLN A 120 0.05 -21.18 -9.51
N HIS A 121 -0.06 -20.01 -8.90
CA HIS A 121 -1.20 -19.13 -9.14
C HIS A 121 -1.11 -18.38 -10.48
N LEU A 122 0.08 -18.27 -11.07
CA LEU A 122 0.28 -17.63 -12.38
C LEU A 122 -0.48 -18.35 -13.51
N SER A 123 -0.63 -19.68 -13.41
CA SER A 123 -1.40 -20.48 -14.36
C SER A 123 -2.90 -20.47 -14.11
N GLU A 124 -3.34 -20.08 -12.91
CA GLU A 124 -4.73 -20.12 -12.49
C GLU A 124 -5.47 -18.81 -12.76
N VAL A 125 -4.74 -17.72 -12.97
CA VAL A 125 -5.30 -16.37 -13.02
C VAL A 125 -4.99 -15.70 -14.36
N GLU A 126 -6.05 -15.36 -15.09
CA GLU A 126 -5.95 -14.50 -16.26
C GLU A 126 -5.82 -13.03 -15.81
N ILE A 127 -4.78 -12.34 -16.29
CA ILE A 127 -4.51 -10.95 -15.92
C ILE A 127 -5.19 -10.04 -16.93
N ASP A 128 -6.35 -9.53 -16.55
CA ASP A 128 -7.02 -8.44 -17.25
C ASP A 128 -6.78 -7.12 -16.50
N TRP A 129 -5.96 -6.26 -17.09
CA TRP A 129 -5.63 -4.97 -16.50
C TRP A 129 -6.81 -4.00 -16.46
N GLU A 130 -7.76 -4.07 -17.39
CA GLU A 130 -8.94 -3.19 -17.35
C GLU A 130 -9.82 -3.57 -16.15
N HIS A 131 -10.04 -4.87 -15.95
CA HIS A 131 -10.79 -5.38 -14.80
C HIS A 131 -10.11 -5.08 -13.47
N ILE A 132 -8.78 -5.26 -13.39
CA ILE A 132 -8.00 -4.93 -12.19
C ILE A 132 -8.14 -3.45 -11.83
N GLN A 133 -8.04 -2.55 -12.82
CA GLN A 133 -8.18 -1.11 -12.58
C GLN A 133 -9.60 -0.74 -12.15
N GLU A 134 -10.62 -1.40 -12.69
CA GLU A 134 -12.00 -1.16 -12.27
C GLU A 134 -12.22 -1.57 -10.81
N LYS A 135 -11.77 -2.75 -10.40
CA LYS A 135 -11.85 -3.18 -8.98
C LYS A 135 -11.16 -2.19 -8.04
N ILE A 136 -9.94 -1.76 -8.39
CA ILE A 136 -9.19 -0.76 -7.62
C ILE A 136 -10.01 0.53 -7.45
N ARG A 137 -10.63 1.03 -8.53
CA ARG A 137 -11.48 2.23 -8.47
C ARG A 137 -12.72 2.02 -7.60
N GLU A 138 -13.34 0.85 -7.65
CA GLU A 138 -14.49 0.52 -6.80
C GLU A 138 -14.10 0.52 -5.31
N ASP A 139 -12.97 -0.09 -4.95
CA ASP A 139 -12.48 -0.12 -3.57
C ASP A 139 -12.11 1.28 -3.06
N GLU A 140 -11.40 2.08 -3.87
CA GLU A 140 -11.09 3.48 -3.55
C GLU A 140 -12.34 4.36 -3.41
N ALA A 141 -13.41 4.06 -4.17
CA ALA A 141 -14.69 4.74 -4.04
C ALA A 141 -15.45 4.33 -2.78
N ASN A 142 -15.27 3.09 -2.31
CA ASN A 142 -15.89 2.60 -1.09
C ASN A 142 -15.29 3.24 0.17
N ASP A 143 -14.01 3.61 0.18
CA ASP A 143 -13.42 4.34 1.33
C ASP A 143 -13.99 5.75 1.53
N ARG A 144 -14.66 6.31 0.51
CA ARG A 144 -15.27 7.64 0.55
C ARG A 144 -16.70 7.64 1.09
N LYS A 145 -17.31 6.46 1.26
CA LYS A 145 -18.69 6.29 1.74
C LYS A 145 -18.71 6.16 3.27
#